data_AF-A0A9W4SDG8-F1
#
_entry.id   AF-A0A9W4SDG8-F1
#
_cell.length_a   1.000
_cell.length_b   1.000
_cell.length_c   1.000
_cell.angle_alpha   90.00
_cell.angle_beta   90.00
_cell.angle_gamma   90.00
#
_symmetry.space_group_name_H-M   'P 1'
#
loop_
_entity.id
_entity.type
_entity.pdbx_description
1 polymer ?
#
loop_
_entity_poly.entity_id
_entity_poly.type
_entity_poly.pdbx_seq_one_letter_code
_entity_poly.pdbx_strand_id
1 'polypeptide(L)'
;MAGDVAQCIARGSSFRFQDLYALMYQRNIGRVQTDNNLYNPLKPKQFELNVNYRSHNGILRLASSVIQLIQHFFPDSIDKLSPEYGEIDGPQPLVFEGYQANTLFTTDISDKNMKKKDEDTYIEFGAKKRVVGNISDIGLVLTVFEAKGLEFNDVLLYDFFSDSPARSNWRVILSVLDDYSEGIRTFSHEKHYILSSELKHLYVAVTRARERLWIFDEDPEFSEPIRKYWKCKKLVKNE
;
A
#
# COMPACT_ATOMS: atom_id res chain seq x y z
N MET A 1 18.16 -0.01 -14.51
CA MET A 1 17.07 -0.80 -13.88
C MET A 1 16.14 0.18 -13.19
N ALA A 2 14.85 -0.10 -13.14
CA ALA A 2 13.85 0.76 -12.51
C ALA A 2 12.80 -0.11 -11.82
N GLY A 3 12.17 0.41 -10.77
CA GLY A 3 11.10 -0.27 -10.06
C GLY A 3 10.90 0.31 -8.66
N ASP A 4 9.79 -0.06 -8.04
CA ASP A 4 9.48 0.26 -6.65
C ASP A 4 9.51 -1.04 -5.82
N VAL A 5 10.47 -1.14 -4.91
CA VAL A 5 10.67 -2.31 -4.04
C VAL A 5 9.52 -2.50 -3.05
N ALA A 6 8.81 -1.43 -2.68
CA ALA A 6 7.63 -1.53 -1.84
C ALA A 6 6.46 -2.21 -2.57
N GLN A 7 6.43 -2.18 -3.90
CA GLN A 7 5.46 -2.94 -4.69
C GLN A 7 5.90 -4.40 -4.96
N CYS A 8 7.07 -4.82 -4.49
CA CYS A 8 7.54 -6.19 -4.68
C CYS A 8 6.87 -7.14 -3.68
N ILE A 9 5.78 -7.78 -4.11
CA ILE A 9 4.98 -8.72 -3.31
C ILE A 9 5.26 -10.20 -3.63
N ALA A 10 6.21 -10.48 -4.52
CA ALA A 10 6.63 -11.85 -4.83
C ALA A 10 7.36 -12.48 -3.62
N ARG A 11 6.97 -13.70 -3.25
CA ARG A 11 7.57 -14.42 -2.11
C ARG A 11 9.08 -14.62 -2.33
N GLY A 12 9.87 -14.36 -1.29
CA GLY A 12 11.32 -14.53 -1.32
C GLY A 12 12.10 -13.41 -2.01
N SER A 13 11.43 -12.34 -2.47
CA SER A 13 12.12 -11.18 -3.02
C SER A 13 12.54 -10.21 -1.90
N SER A 14 13.83 -10.21 -1.57
CA SER A 14 14.46 -9.26 -0.64
C SER A 14 15.35 -8.25 -1.37
N PHE A 15 15.07 -7.98 -2.64
CA PHE A 15 15.90 -7.14 -3.49
C PHE A 15 15.76 -5.66 -3.11
N ARG A 16 16.88 -4.94 -2.99
CA ARG A 16 16.94 -3.48 -2.91
C ARG A 16 17.87 -2.91 -3.96
N PHE A 17 17.51 -1.76 -4.53
CA PHE A 17 18.39 -1.06 -5.46
C PHE A 17 19.66 -0.58 -4.78
N GLN A 18 19.61 -0.22 -3.50
CA GLN A 18 20.78 0.16 -2.73
C GLN A 18 21.82 -0.96 -2.63
N ASP A 19 21.39 -2.23 -2.51
CA ASP A 19 22.30 -3.38 -2.46
C ASP A 19 22.97 -3.60 -3.82
N LEU A 20 22.20 -3.49 -4.91
CA LEU A 20 22.75 -3.55 -6.27
C LEU A 20 23.73 -2.40 -6.54
N TYR A 21 23.40 -1.19 -6.08
CA TYR A 21 24.25 -0.02 -6.19
C TYR A 21 25.59 -0.24 -5.49
N ALA A 22 25.55 -0.73 -4.24
CA ALA A 22 26.75 -1.03 -3.47
C ALA A 22 27.63 -2.08 -4.16
N LEU A 23 27.03 -3.16 -4.69
CA LEU A 23 27.75 -4.18 -5.44
C LEU A 23 28.41 -3.64 -6.71
N MET A 24 27.69 -2.82 -7.50
CA MET A 24 28.22 -2.24 -8.72
C MET A 24 29.34 -1.23 -8.43
N TYR A 25 29.18 -0.43 -7.37
CA TYR A 25 30.21 0.49 -6.91
C TYR A 25 31.48 -0.27 -6.45
N GLN A 26 31.33 -1.34 -5.67
CA GLN A 26 32.44 -2.17 -5.23
C GLN A 26 33.17 -2.83 -6.41
N ARG A 27 32.43 -3.34 -7.40
CA ARG A 27 33.01 -3.89 -8.64
C ARG A 27 33.80 -2.84 -9.42
N ASN A 28 33.31 -1.60 -9.49
CA ASN A 28 33.99 -0.51 -10.18
C ASN A 28 35.29 -0.13 -9.45
N ILE A 29 35.30 -0.11 -8.11
CA ILE A 29 36.53 0.10 -7.33
C ILE A 29 37.56 -1.01 -7.62
N GLY A 30 37.15 -2.28 -7.63
CA GLY A 30 38.05 -3.41 -7.89
C GLY A 30 38.75 -3.33 -9.25
N ARG A 31 38.06 -2.84 -10.29
CA ARG A 31 38.63 -2.63 -11.63
C ARG A 31 39.66 -1.49 -11.70
N VAL A 32 39.43 -0.42 -10.93
CA VAL A 32 40.37 0.70 -10.86
C VAL A 32 41.68 0.26 -10.19
N GLN A 33 41.61 -0.60 -9.18
CA GLN A 33 42.79 -1.13 -8.48
C GLN A 33 43.66 -2.06 -9.34
N THR A 34 43.06 -2.79 -10.29
CA THR A 34 43.82 -3.70 -11.18
C THR A 34 44.50 -2.98 -12.35
N ASP A 35 43.97 -1.84 -12.78
CA ASP A 35 44.40 -1.17 -14.03
C ASP A 35 45.39 0.00 -13.83
N ASN A 36 45.93 0.23 -12.62
CA ASN A 36 46.85 1.36 -12.30
C ASN A 36 46.35 2.74 -12.80
N ASN A 37 45.04 2.86 -13.02
CA ASN A 37 44.43 3.98 -13.69
C ASN A 37 43.95 4.98 -12.63
N LEU A 38 44.44 6.24 -12.71
CA LEU A 38 44.11 7.39 -11.84
C LEU A 38 42.63 7.85 -11.90
N TYR A 39 41.73 7.04 -12.46
CA TYR A 39 40.33 7.40 -12.65
C TYR A 39 39.51 7.14 -11.39
N ASN A 40 38.74 8.15 -10.96
CA ASN A 40 37.76 7.99 -9.89
C ASN A 40 36.77 6.86 -10.24
N PRO A 41 36.46 5.94 -9.30
CA PRO A 41 35.51 4.86 -9.56
C PRO A 41 34.16 5.44 -9.96
N LEU A 42 33.64 5.01 -11.11
CA LEU A 42 32.35 5.45 -11.62
C LEU A 42 31.25 5.09 -10.62
N LYS A 43 30.67 6.11 -9.99
CA LYS A 43 29.45 5.96 -9.19
C LYS A 43 28.26 5.81 -10.15
N PRO A 44 27.45 4.73 -10.03
CA PRO A 44 26.23 4.63 -10.80
C PRO A 44 25.35 5.88 -10.57
N LYS A 45 24.62 6.33 -11.58
CA LYS A 45 23.67 7.44 -11.41
C LYS A 45 22.33 6.88 -10.92
N GLN A 46 21.78 7.48 -9.89
CA GLN A 46 20.44 7.19 -9.37
C GLN A 46 19.63 8.48 -9.41
N PHE A 47 18.35 8.35 -9.76
CA PHE A 47 17.37 9.43 -9.68
C PHE A 47 16.02 8.85 -9.27
N GLU A 48 15.19 9.67 -8.65
CA GLU A 48 13.88 9.30 -8.15
C GLU A 48 12.80 9.99 -8.98
N LEU A 49 11.65 9.34 -9.15
CA LEU A 49 10.45 9.92 -9.76
C LEU A 49 9.39 10.02 -8.67
N ASN A 50 9.26 11.19 -8.05
CA ASN A 50 8.35 11.42 -6.93
C ASN A 50 7.06 12.15 -7.32
N VAL A 51 6.90 12.54 -8.59
CA VAL A 51 5.67 13.14 -9.10
C VAL A 51 4.76 12.06 -9.66
N ASN A 52 3.58 11.91 -9.08
CA ASN A 52 2.56 10.96 -9.51
C ASN A 52 1.44 11.69 -10.27
N TYR A 53 1.33 11.41 -11.56
CA TYR A 53 0.32 12.00 -12.45
C TYR A 53 -0.97 11.17 -12.55
N ARG A 54 -1.04 10.03 -11.82
CA ARG A 54 -2.12 9.05 -11.97
C ARG A 54 -3.18 9.16 -10.88
N SER A 55 -2.75 9.47 -9.66
CA SER A 55 -3.58 9.55 -8.47
C SER A 55 -3.42 10.91 -7.78
N HIS A 56 -4.45 11.33 -7.05
CA HIS A 56 -4.44 12.60 -6.31
C HIS A 56 -3.81 12.47 -4.91
N ASN A 57 -3.47 13.60 -4.29
CA ASN A 57 -2.79 13.65 -2.99
C ASN A 57 -3.53 12.94 -1.84
N GLY A 58 -4.86 12.89 -1.85
CA GLY A 58 -5.65 12.11 -0.87
C GLY A 58 -5.24 10.62 -0.78
N ILE A 59 -5.12 9.93 -1.92
CA ILE A 59 -4.67 8.53 -1.98
C ILE A 59 -3.17 8.43 -1.70
N LEU A 60 -2.37 9.33 -2.25
CA LEU A 60 -0.91 9.31 -2.10
C LEU A 60 -0.48 9.53 -0.64
N ARG A 61 -1.18 10.38 0.13
CA ARG A 61 -0.93 10.55 1.57
C ARG A 61 -1.20 9.27 2.34
N LEU A 62 -2.27 8.53 2.00
CA LEU A 62 -2.55 7.22 2.59
C LEU A 62 -1.43 6.23 2.23
N ALA A 63 -1.07 6.13 0.95
CA ALA A 63 0.00 5.25 0.46
C ALA A 63 1.34 5.56 1.15
N SER A 64 1.70 6.83 1.25
CA SER A 64 2.89 7.30 1.96
C SER A 64 2.89 6.88 3.43
N SER A 65 1.73 6.91 4.10
CA SER A 65 1.63 6.44 5.49
C SER A 65 1.95 4.95 5.64
N VAL A 66 1.57 4.13 4.66
CA VAL A 66 1.90 2.70 4.63
C VAL A 66 3.40 2.51 4.42
N ILE A 67 4.02 3.26 3.51
CA ILE A 67 5.47 3.25 3.32
C ILE A 67 6.21 3.65 4.60
N GLN A 68 5.74 4.70 5.30
CA GLN A 68 6.33 5.12 6.57
C GLN A 68 6.28 4.00 7.63
N LEU A 69 5.19 3.23 7.70
CA LEU A 69 5.10 2.06 8.59
C LEU A 69 6.13 0.98 8.21
N ILE A 70 6.30 0.71 6.91
CA ILE A 70 7.32 -0.24 6.43
C ILE A 70 8.72 0.27 6.79
N GLN A 71 9.02 1.55 6.56
CA GLN A 71 10.33 2.14 6.91
C GLN A 71 10.59 2.15 8.41
N HIS A 72 9.56 2.30 9.24
CA HIS A 72 9.69 2.29 10.69
C HIS A 72 9.94 0.88 11.25
N PHE A 73 9.13 -0.10 10.86
CA PHE A 73 9.22 -1.47 11.41
C PHE A 73 10.22 -2.36 10.66
N PHE A 74 10.40 -2.13 9.37
CA PHE A 74 11.23 -2.96 8.48
C PHE A 74 12.15 -2.09 7.60
N PRO A 75 13.04 -1.27 8.22
CA PRO A 75 13.86 -0.29 7.49
C PRO A 75 14.74 -0.92 6.40
N ASP A 76 15.13 -2.19 6.57
CA ASP A 76 15.95 -2.92 5.61
C ASP A 76 15.15 -3.66 4.52
N SER A 77 13.82 -3.53 4.49
CA SER A 77 12.97 -4.27 3.56
C SER A 77 12.65 -3.54 2.25
N ILE A 78 12.90 -2.22 2.18
CA ILE A 78 12.65 -1.35 1.03
C ILE A 78 13.75 -0.29 0.92
N ASP A 79 13.91 0.29 -0.27
CA ASP A 79 14.77 1.46 -0.47
C ASP A 79 14.14 2.71 0.19
N LYS A 80 14.99 3.60 0.73
CA LYS A 80 14.54 4.90 1.26
C LYS A 80 14.36 5.87 0.10
N LEU A 81 13.11 6.14 -0.26
CA LEU A 81 12.72 7.05 -1.32
C LEU A 81 11.96 8.24 -0.74
N SER A 82 12.02 9.37 -1.46
CA SER A 82 11.21 10.55 -1.15
C SER A 82 9.72 10.23 -1.32
N PRO A 83 8.83 10.76 -0.46
CA PRO A 83 7.39 10.56 -0.62
C PRO A 83 6.89 11.02 -1.99
N GLU A 84 6.02 10.23 -2.60
CA GLU A 84 5.30 10.63 -3.81
C GLU A 84 4.27 11.73 -3.50
N TYR A 85 4.10 12.65 -4.46
CA TYR A 85 3.06 13.67 -4.44
C TYR A 85 2.43 13.83 -5.82
N GLY A 86 1.16 14.22 -5.84
CA GLY A 86 0.40 14.50 -7.05
C GLY A 86 0.23 16.00 -7.25
N GLU A 87 -0.06 16.40 -8.48
CA GLU A 87 -0.31 17.80 -8.83
C GLU A 87 -1.63 18.33 -8.26
N ILE A 88 -2.59 17.44 -8.02
CA ILE A 88 -3.93 17.78 -7.55
C ILE A 88 -4.21 17.18 -6.17
N ASP A 89 -4.93 17.95 -5.34
CA ASP A 89 -5.59 17.43 -4.16
C ASP A 89 -6.86 16.66 -4.55
N GLY A 90 -7.28 15.75 -3.68
CA GLY A 90 -8.51 14.97 -3.87
C GLY A 90 -9.05 14.45 -2.55
N PRO A 91 -10.22 13.79 -2.57
CA PRO A 91 -10.89 13.35 -1.36
C PRO A 91 -10.04 12.35 -0.57
N GLN A 92 -10.23 12.32 0.75
CA GLN A 92 -9.68 11.24 1.56
C GLN A 92 -10.39 9.93 1.24
N PRO A 93 -9.67 8.79 1.25
CA PRO A 93 -10.27 7.47 1.20
C PRO A 93 -11.36 7.30 2.27
N LEU A 94 -12.43 6.58 1.94
CA LEU A 94 -13.54 6.29 2.87
C LEU A 94 -13.36 4.90 3.48
N VAL A 95 -13.65 4.82 4.78
CA VAL A 95 -13.71 3.58 5.54
C VAL A 95 -15.14 3.39 5.98
N PHE A 96 -15.74 2.27 5.59
CA PHE A 96 -17.11 1.92 5.95
C PHE A 96 -17.12 1.14 7.27
N GLU A 97 -17.85 1.61 8.27
CA GLU A 97 -17.91 0.99 9.59
C GLU A 97 -19.34 0.59 9.97
N GLY A 98 -19.54 -0.66 10.44
CA GLY A 98 -20.86 -1.12 10.91
C GLY A 98 -21.87 -1.41 9.80
N TYR A 99 -21.44 -1.43 8.53
CA TYR A 99 -22.28 -1.85 7.41
C TYR A 99 -22.32 -3.37 7.30
N GLN A 100 -23.47 -3.91 6.93
CA GLN A 100 -23.54 -5.27 6.39
C GLN A 100 -23.14 -5.23 4.93
N ALA A 101 -22.38 -6.23 4.47
CA ALA A 101 -21.89 -6.30 3.10
C ALA A 101 -23.01 -6.07 2.06
N ASN A 102 -24.16 -6.73 2.24
CA ASN A 102 -25.30 -6.59 1.33
C ASN A 102 -25.82 -5.15 1.22
N THR A 103 -25.87 -4.40 2.32
CA THR A 103 -26.33 -3.00 2.32
C THR A 103 -25.31 -2.12 1.60
N LEU A 104 -24.02 -2.26 1.92
CA LEU A 104 -22.94 -1.50 1.30
C LEU A 104 -22.94 -1.61 -0.23
N PHE A 105 -23.15 -2.82 -0.77
CA PHE A 105 -23.18 -3.05 -2.20
C PHE A 105 -24.46 -2.53 -2.88
N THR A 106 -25.61 -2.68 -2.23
CA THR A 106 -26.92 -2.38 -2.84
C THR A 106 -27.35 -0.93 -2.71
N THR A 107 -26.98 -0.24 -1.64
CA THR A 107 -27.38 1.16 -1.41
C THR A 107 -26.21 2.10 -1.67
N ASP A 108 -25.10 1.97 -0.94
CA ASP A 108 -24.10 3.04 -0.93
C ASP A 108 -23.21 3.04 -2.17
N ILE A 109 -22.72 1.88 -2.58
CA ILE A 109 -21.89 1.78 -3.78
C ILE A 109 -22.76 1.94 -5.02
N SER A 110 -23.90 1.26 -5.08
CA SER A 110 -24.79 1.33 -6.25
C SER A 110 -25.43 2.71 -6.44
N ASP A 111 -25.86 3.42 -5.39
CA ASP A 111 -26.43 4.77 -5.52
C ASP A 111 -25.37 5.84 -5.82
N LYS A 112 -24.15 5.69 -5.26
CA LYS A 112 -23.02 6.55 -5.64
C LYS A 112 -22.62 6.35 -7.11
N ASN A 113 -22.83 5.15 -7.65
CA ASN A 113 -22.55 4.81 -9.05
C ASN A 113 -23.71 5.18 -10.00
N MET A 114 -24.98 5.06 -9.58
CA MET A 114 -26.16 5.38 -10.40
C MET A 114 -26.29 6.87 -10.76
N LYS A 115 -25.56 7.77 -10.08
CA LYS A 115 -25.50 9.19 -10.46
C LYS A 115 -24.52 9.49 -11.61
N LYS A 116 -23.78 8.50 -12.14
CA LYS A 116 -22.85 8.61 -13.28
C LYS A 116 -23.25 7.67 -14.43
N LYS A 117 -24.54 7.61 -14.76
CA LYS A 117 -25.05 6.72 -15.83
C LYS A 117 -25.11 7.39 -17.21
N ASP A 118 -24.07 8.14 -17.56
CA ASP A 118 -23.76 8.49 -18.94
C ASP A 118 -22.28 8.14 -19.17
N GLU A 119 -22.05 7.34 -20.22
CA GLU A 119 -20.77 6.84 -20.74
C GLU A 119 -20.18 5.59 -20.06
N ASP A 120 -20.53 4.42 -20.62
CA ASP A 120 -19.71 3.20 -20.83
C ASP A 120 -18.45 3.04 -19.97
N THR A 121 -18.59 2.94 -18.64
CA THR A 121 -17.49 2.59 -17.75
C THR A 121 -17.85 1.31 -16.99
N TYR A 122 -17.36 0.18 -17.48
CA TYR A 122 -17.30 -1.05 -16.67
C TYR A 122 -16.38 -0.77 -15.46
N ILE A 123 -16.92 -0.92 -14.24
CA ILE A 123 -16.21 -0.61 -12.99
C ILE A 123 -15.41 -1.84 -12.57
N GLU A 124 -14.12 -1.67 -12.27
CA GLU A 124 -13.19 -2.75 -11.93
C GLU A 124 -12.81 -2.70 -10.43
N PHE A 125 -13.31 -3.62 -9.59
CA PHE A 125 -12.91 -3.74 -8.17
C PHE A 125 -11.65 -4.61 -8.01
N GLY A 126 -10.49 -3.99 -7.83
CA GLY A 126 -9.24 -4.71 -7.57
C GLY A 126 -8.86 -4.76 -6.10
N ALA A 127 -9.14 -5.89 -5.41
CA ALA A 127 -8.36 -6.52 -4.31
C ALA A 127 -9.27 -7.29 -3.31
N LYS A 128 -9.56 -8.56 -3.61
CA LYS A 128 -10.16 -9.56 -2.70
C LYS A 128 -9.24 -10.76 -2.56
N LYS A 129 -9.14 -11.34 -1.35
CA LYS A 129 -8.73 -12.73 -1.18
C LYS A 129 -9.91 -13.73 -1.28
N ARG A 130 -11.19 -13.32 -1.20
CA ARG A 130 -12.34 -14.13 -1.69
C ARG A 130 -13.69 -13.39 -1.72
N VAL A 131 -14.49 -13.51 -2.80
CA VAL A 131 -15.86 -12.97 -2.88
C VAL A 131 -16.89 -14.00 -2.40
N VAL A 132 -17.74 -13.59 -1.46
CA VAL A 132 -19.05 -14.18 -1.19
C VAL A 132 -19.98 -13.87 -2.37
N GLY A 133 -20.63 -14.90 -2.92
CA GLY A 133 -21.42 -14.86 -4.15
C GLY A 133 -22.51 -13.79 -4.17
N ASN A 134 -22.75 -13.26 -5.38
CA ASN A 134 -23.71 -12.22 -5.81
C ASN A 134 -23.15 -10.79 -6.06
N ILE A 135 -21.83 -10.58 -6.09
CA ILE A 135 -21.22 -9.26 -6.43
C ILE A 135 -20.75 -9.17 -7.90
N SER A 136 -20.89 -10.25 -8.69
CA SER A 136 -20.48 -10.31 -10.10
C SER A 136 -21.15 -9.27 -11.01
N ASP A 137 -22.29 -8.71 -10.60
CA ASP A 137 -23.03 -7.71 -11.38
C ASP A 137 -22.58 -6.26 -11.10
N ILE A 138 -21.70 -6.05 -10.12
CA ILE A 138 -21.30 -4.70 -9.65
C ILE A 138 -19.93 -4.31 -10.22
N GLY A 139 -19.01 -5.27 -10.44
CA GLY A 139 -17.74 -5.01 -11.13
C GLY A 139 -16.72 -6.15 -11.10
N LEU A 140 -15.53 -5.92 -11.67
CA LEU A 140 -14.42 -6.90 -11.70
C LEU A 140 -13.95 -7.21 -10.28
N VAL A 141 -13.52 -8.44 -9.99
CA VAL A 141 -12.92 -8.78 -8.69
C VAL A 141 -11.58 -9.45 -8.91
N LEU A 142 -10.52 -8.82 -8.41
CA LEU A 142 -9.14 -9.33 -8.49
C LEU A 142 -8.50 -9.46 -7.11
N THR A 143 -7.54 -10.36 -6.95
CA THR A 143 -6.59 -10.33 -5.83
C THR A 143 -5.60 -9.18 -5.98
N VAL A 144 -4.92 -8.80 -4.88
CA VAL A 144 -3.82 -7.81 -4.92
C VAL A 144 -2.71 -8.24 -5.89
N PHE A 145 -2.48 -9.55 -6.02
CA PHE A 145 -1.48 -10.09 -6.93
C PHE A 145 -1.89 -9.90 -8.39
N GLU A 146 -3.14 -10.20 -8.74
CA GLU A 146 -3.69 -10.03 -10.09
C GLU A 146 -3.84 -8.55 -10.48
N ALA A 147 -4.19 -7.69 -9.51
CA ALA A 147 -4.30 -6.25 -9.72
C ALA A 147 -2.94 -5.56 -9.90
N LYS A 148 -1.83 -6.23 -9.61
CA LYS A 148 -0.50 -5.62 -9.67
C LYS A 148 -0.17 -5.18 -11.10
N GLY A 149 0.07 -3.89 -11.27
CA GLY A 149 0.37 -3.29 -12.58
C GLY A 149 -0.88 -2.83 -13.35
N LEU A 150 -2.07 -3.06 -12.80
CA LEU A 150 -3.33 -2.50 -13.29
C LEU A 150 -3.69 -1.24 -12.51
N GLU A 151 -4.57 -0.41 -13.05
CA GLU A 151 -5.01 0.84 -12.43
C GLU A 151 -6.49 1.04 -12.66
N PHE A 152 -7.20 1.47 -11.61
CA PHE A 152 -8.65 1.59 -11.60
C PHE A 152 -9.04 2.97 -11.09
N ASN A 153 -10.14 3.52 -11.62
CA ASN A 153 -10.65 4.80 -11.14
C ASN A 153 -11.14 4.66 -9.69
N ASP A 154 -11.95 3.64 -9.42
CA ASP A 154 -12.53 3.36 -8.11
C ASP A 154 -12.09 1.98 -7.61
N VAL A 155 -11.62 1.90 -6.37
CA VAL A 155 -11.17 0.65 -5.74
C VAL A 155 -11.86 0.46 -4.39
N LEU A 156 -12.41 -0.73 -4.17
CA LEU A 156 -12.84 -1.19 -2.85
C LEU A 156 -11.87 -2.27 -2.35
N LEU A 157 -11.18 -1.99 -1.25
CA LEU A 157 -10.51 -3.02 -0.47
C LEU A 157 -11.58 -3.68 0.40
N TYR A 158 -11.81 -4.96 0.17
CA TYR A 158 -12.81 -5.74 0.90
C TYR A 158 -12.15 -6.86 1.69
N ASP A 159 -12.44 -6.91 2.99
CA ASP A 159 -11.93 -7.89 3.96
C ASP A 159 -10.40 -8.04 3.93
N PHE A 160 -9.69 -6.96 3.60
CA PHE A 160 -8.23 -7.02 3.47
C PHE A 160 -7.55 -7.42 4.79
N PHE A 161 -8.03 -6.87 5.91
CA PHE A 161 -7.44 -7.11 7.22
C PHE A 161 -7.97 -8.40 7.86
N SER A 162 -9.24 -8.72 7.61
CA SER A 162 -9.89 -9.97 8.03
C SER A 162 -9.25 -11.20 7.37
N ASP A 163 -8.93 -11.12 6.08
CA ASP A 163 -8.24 -12.19 5.33
C ASP A 163 -6.72 -12.20 5.54
N SER A 164 -6.19 -11.25 6.32
CA SER A 164 -4.75 -11.12 6.53
C SER A 164 -4.23 -12.22 7.48
N PRO A 165 -3.16 -12.95 7.09
CA PRO A 165 -2.49 -13.89 8.00
C PRO A 165 -1.84 -13.20 9.20
N ALA A 166 -1.67 -11.87 9.18
CA ALA A 166 -1.08 -11.14 10.31
C ALA A 166 -2.02 -11.06 11.52
N ARG A 167 -3.35 -11.04 11.34
CA ARG A 167 -4.35 -11.02 12.43
C ARG A 167 -3.98 -10.04 13.55
N SER A 168 -3.79 -10.51 14.78
CA SER A 168 -3.47 -9.68 15.94
C SER A 168 -2.12 -8.96 15.88
N ASN A 169 -1.23 -9.32 14.93
CA ASN A 169 0.03 -8.61 14.73
C ASN A 169 -0.20 -7.16 14.26
N TRP A 170 -1.32 -6.85 13.59
CA TRP A 170 -1.65 -5.48 13.20
C TRP A 170 -1.69 -4.49 14.38
N ARG A 171 -1.94 -4.99 15.60
CA ARG A 171 -1.96 -4.18 16.83
C ARG A 171 -0.63 -3.48 17.12
N VAL A 172 0.50 -3.98 16.60
CA VAL A 172 1.81 -3.33 16.79
C VAL A 172 1.84 -1.94 16.17
N ILE A 173 1.01 -1.65 15.15
CA ILE A 173 0.94 -0.31 14.54
C ILE A 173 0.57 0.76 15.57
N LEU A 174 -0.22 0.41 16.59
CA LEU A 174 -0.61 1.34 17.65
C LEU A 174 0.59 1.81 18.48
N SER A 175 1.72 1.08 18.49
CA SER A 175 2.94 1.50 19.18
C SER A 175 3.58 2.75 18.56
N VAL A 176 3.15 3.14 17.36
CA VAL A 176 3.61 4.36 16.67
C VAL A 176 2.80 5.59 17.09
N LEU A 177 1.69 5.39 17.81
CA LEU A 177 0.85 6.47 18.31
C LEU A 177 1.27 6.82 19.75
N ASP A 178 1.59 8.10 19.99
CA ASP A 178 2.08 8.57 21.30
C ASP A 178 1.07 8.35 22.44
N ASP A 179 -0.23 8.33 22.13
CA ASP A 179 -1.34 8.17 23.09
C ASP A 179 -1.53 6.73 23.61
N TYR A 180 -0.75 5.78 23.10
CA TYR A 180 -0.97 4.35 23.25
C TYR A 180 0.27 3.69 23.90
N SER A 181 0.54 4.07 25.14
CA SER A 181 1.69 3.60 25.93
C SER A 181 1.37 2.43 26.87
N GLU A 182 0.10 2.20 27.22
CA GLU A 182 -0.30 1.11 28.12
C GLU A 182 -0.72 -0.16 27.37
N GLY A 183 0.04 -1.25 27.56
CA GLY A 183 -0.34 -2.61 27.16
C GLY A 183 -0.04 -3.02 25.72
N ILE A 184 0.61 -2.18 24.92
CA ILE A 184 0.98 -2.53 23.54
C ILE A 184 2.25 -3.36 23.51
N ARG A 185 2.20 -4.47 22.74
CA ARG A 185 3.35 -5.32 22.48
C ARG A 185 4.40 -4.52 21.72
N THR A 186 5.61 -4.47 22.24
CA THR A 186 6.74 -3.89 21.53
C THR A 186 7.01 -4.65 20.24
N PHE A 187 7.41 -3.92 19.20
CA PHE A 187 7.79 -4.52 17.93
C PHE A 187 8.95 -5.50 18.12
N SER A 188 8.86 -6.62 17.41
CA SER A 188 9.87 -7.67 17.38
C SER A 188 9.85 -8.30 15.99
N HIS A 189 11.01 -8.33 15.33
CA HIS A 189 11.11 -8.83 13.97
C HIS A 189 10.62 -10.28 13.85
N GLU A 190 11.02 -11.15 14.78
CA GLU A 190 10.65 -12.57 14.80
C GLU A 190 9.14 -12.81 14.88
N LYS A 191 8.42 -11.99 15.66
CA LYS A 191 6.97 -12.15 15.86
C LYS A 191 6.16 -11.47 14.75
N HIS A 192 6.68 -10.39 14.19
CA HIS A 192 5.92 -9.50 13.32
C HIS A 192 6.36 -9.53 11.85
N TYR A 193 7.30 -10.39 11.45
CA TYR A 193 7.83 -10.44 10.08
C TYR A 193 6.75 -10.49 8.98
N ILE A 194 5.62 -11.16 9.26
CA ILE A 194 4.48 -11.27 8.34
C ILE A 194 3.88 -9.89 7.96
N LEU A 195 3.96 -8.91 8.86
CA LEU A 195 3.50 -7.54 8.57
C LEU A 195 4.31 -6.88 7.46
N SER A 196 5.57 -7.26 7.25
CA SER A 196 6.35 -6.70 6.14
C SER A 196 5.69 -7.02 4.81
N SER A 197 5.29 -8.29 4.61
CA SER A 197 4.57 -8.67 3.39
C SER A 197 3.18 -8.05 3.33
N GLU A 198 2.44 -8.02 4.43
CA GLU A 198 1.06 -7.52 4.43
C GLU A 198 0.99 -6.00 4.19
N LEU A 199 1.92 -5.22 4.75
CA LEU A 199 2.04 -3.78 4.47
C LEU A 199 2.40 -3.53 2.99
N LYS A 200 3.27 -4.36 2.39
CA LYS A 200 3.56 -4.27 0.94
C LYS A 200 2.32 -4.58 0.10
N HIS A 201 1.54 -5.60 0.47
CA HIS A 201 0.26 -5.89 -0.22
C HIS A 201 -0.72 -4.72 -0.09
N LEU A 202 -0.84 -4.14 1.11
CA LEU A 202 -1.70 -2.98 1.34
C LEU A 202 -1.26 -1.80 0.47
N TYR A 203 0.03 -1.50 0.41
CA TYR A 203 0.58 -0.44 -0.43
C TYR A 203 0.29 -0.68 -1.91
N VAL A 204 0.47 -1.91 -2.41
CA VAL A 204 0.09 -2.26 -3.80
C VAL A 204 -1.40 -2.02 -4.04
N ALA A 205 -2.26 -2.47 -3.11
CA ALA A 205 -3.71 -2.36 -3.25
C ALA A 205 -4.18 -0.88 -3.26
N VAL A 206 -3.67 -0.07 -2.33
CA VAL A 206 -3.96 1.38 -2.26
C VAL A 206 -3.54 2.10 -3.53
N THR A 207 -2.37 1.78 -4.08
CA THR A 207 -1.83 2.42 -5.29
C THR A 207 -2.50 1.96 -6.58
N ARG A 208 -3.51 1.07 -6.53
CA ARG A 208 -4.33 0.75 -7.71
C ARG A 208 -5.40 1.80 -7.98
N ALA A 209 -5.76 2.62 -6.99
CA ALA A 209 -6.80 3.63 -7.08
C ALA A 209 -6.31 4.95 -7.69
N ARG A 210 -7.05 5.48 -8.65
CA ARG A 210 -6.79 6.79 -9.28
C ARG A 210 -7.69 7.91 -8.74
N GLU A 211 -8.99 7.64 -8.57
CA GLU A 211 -10.00 8.63 -8.14
C GLU A 211 -10.58 8.36 -6.75
N ARG A 212 -10.99 7.12 -6.44
CA ARG A 212 -11.61 6.79 -5.16
C ARG A 212 -11.07 5.50 -4.59
N LEU A 213 -10.88 5.53 -3.29
CA LEU A 213 -10.49 4.36 -2.50
C LEU A 213 -11.47 4.20 -1.35
N TRP A 214 -12.03 3.01 -1.28
CA TRP A 214 -12.94 2.56 -0.24
C TRP A 214 -12.31 1.37 0.48
N ILE A 215 -12.52 1.30 1.79
CA ILE A 215 -12.02 0.22 2.63
C ILE A 215 -13.17 -0.29 3.48
N PHE A 216 -13.41 -1.59 3.40
CA PHE A 216 -14.45 -2.26 4.16
C PHE A 216 -13.92 -3.60 4.65
N ASP A 217 -14.08 -3.86 5.93
CA ASP A 217 -13.92 -5.18 6.54
C ASP A 217 -15.20 -5.50 7.31
N GLU A 218 -15.78 -6.66 7.05
CA GLU A 218 -16.98 -7.15 7.74
C GLU A 218 -16.67 -7.40 9.23
N ASP A 219 -15.48 -7.93 9.54
CA ASP A 219 -14.94 -7.99 10.90
C ASP A 219 -13.99 -6.81 11.17
N PRO A 220 -14.43 -5.80 11.95
CA PRO A 220 -13.61 -4.63 12.24
C PRO A 220 -12.45 -4.90 13.19
N GLU A 221 -12.36 -6.07 13.85
CA GLU A 221 -11.36 -6.33 14.90
C GLU A 221 -9.93 -6.18 14.36
N PHE A 222 -9.64 -6.79 13.20
CA PHE A 222 -8.29 -6.80 12.63
C PHE A 222 -7.93 -5.49 11.91
N SER A 223 -8.92 -4.75 11.40
CA SER A 223 -8.72 -3.45 10.76
C SER A 223 -8.65 -2.30 11.77
N GLU A 224 -9.06 -2.51 13.02
CA GLU A 224 -9.09 -1.46 14.05
C GLU A 224 -7.74 -0.74 14.26
N PRO A 225 -6.59 -1.44 14.37
CA PRO A 225 -5.31 -0.80 14.68
C PRO A 225 -4.87 0.21 13.62
N ILE A 226 -4.98 -0.20 12.35
CA ILE A 226 -4.55 0.64 11.22
C ILE A 226 -5.55 1.76 10.93
N ARG A 227 -6.85 1.53 11.15
CA ARG A 227 -7.86 2.57 11.05
C ARG A 227 -7.64 3.65 12.10
N LYS A 228 -7.37 3.29 13.36
CA LYS A 228 -7.02 4.26 14.40
C LYS A 228 -5.80 5.08 14.00
N TYR A 229 -4.74 4.42 13.51
CA TYR A 229 -3.55 5.10 12.99
C TYR A 229 -3.90 6.11 11.88
N TRP A 230 -4.71 5.71 10.89
CA TRP A 230 -5.14 6.60 9.82
C TRP A 230 -6.06 7.74 10.28
N LYS A 231 -6.96 7.49 11.25
CA LYS A 231 -7.82 8.52 11.85
C LYS A 231 -7.00 9.57 12.61
N CYS A 232 -6.05 9.14 13.45
CA CYS A 232 -5.13 10.03 14.17
C CYS A 232 -4.34 10.92 13.21
N LYS A 233 -3.88 10.36 12.08
CA LYS A 233 -3.18 11.11 11.03
C LYS A 233 -4.09 11.88 10.06
N LYS A 234 -5.42 11.83 10.25
CA LYS A 234 -6.42 12.45 9.35
C LYS A 234 -6.20 12.04 7.88
N LEU A 235 -6.08 10.74 7.64
CA LEU A 235 -5.83 10.18 6.30
C LEU A 235 -7.08 9.58 5.66
N VAL A 236 -8.10 9.27 6.46
CA VAL A 236 -9.36 8.64 6.02
C VAL A 236 -10.56 9.37 6.59
N LYS A 237 -11.71 9.22 5.93
CA LYS A 237 -13.04 9.60 6.43
C LYS A 237 -13.84 8.34 6.78
N ASN A 238 -14.70 8.42 7.78
CA ASN A 238 -15.62 7.33 8.11
C ASN A 238 -17.00 7.65 7.53
N GLU A 239 -17.67 6.61 7.07
CA GLU A 239 -19.11 6.56 6.79
C GLU A 239 -19.80 5.51 7.65
#